data_AF-A0A1G5IYQ2-F1
#
_entry.id   AF-A0A1G5IYQ2-F1
#
_cell.length_a   1.000
_cell.length_b   1.000
_cell.length_c   1.000
_cell.angle_alpha   90.00
_cell.angle_beta   90.00
_cell.angle_gamma   90.00
#
_symmetry.space_group_name_H-M   'P 1'
#
loop_
_entity.id
_entity.type
_entity.pdbx_description
1 polymer ?
#
loop_
_entity_poly.entity_id
_entity_poly.type
_entity_poly.pdbx_seq_one_letter_code
_entity_poly.pdbx_strand_id
1 'polypeptide(L)'
;MKFKKTILGILLSAGVVNAIAAEAENTDVKLSRIEIRRTTDGIPHVLAHSWHGLGYGYGYAQAEDALCTLAEAFTTFRGRRSYFFGADSRPRDRSTFGHPRNIDLDFFFQAFANDGLIAEYQQHQPPSLNELIEGFAAGYNRYLRDARNRAEPEFSSPCLREYWVDEITVKDIFRRVIAANLAAGYARFIPEIVNALPPSTDRSVNLAPDDISVSTLPTRIDTRTGSKADVGSNFIAYGKVQQGPKVGCCLEILIGSGAVPTGFTRYN
;
A
#
# COMPACT_ATOMS: atom_id res chain seq x y z
N MET A 1 83.22 11.93 -7.19
CA MET A 1 81.84 11.47 -7.50
C MET A 1 80.87 12.31 -6.67
N LYS A 2 80.27 13.38 -7.23
CA LYS A 2 78.84 13.51 -7.64
C LYS A 2 77.89 12.79 -6.65
N PHE A 3 77.00 13.43 -5.91
CA PHE A 3 75.92 14.34 -6.34
C PHE A 3 75.47 15.32 -5.24
N LYS A 4 75.28 16.59 -5.63
CA LYS A 4 74.52 17.64 -4.91
C LYS A 4 73.01 17.44 -5.14
N LYS A 5 72.16 17.72 -4.15
CA LYS A 5 70.85 18.38 -4.34
C LYS A 5 70.46 19.23 -3.12
N THR A 6 70.42 20.54 -3.35
CA THR A 6 69.81 21.59 -2.53
C THR A 6 68.33 21.71 -2.93
N ILE A 7 67.40 21.84 -1.98
CA ILE A 7 66.06 22.35 -2.25
C ILE A 7 65.81 23.58 -1.37
N LEU A 8 65.54 24.68 -2.07
CA LEU A 8 65.25 26.02 -1.62
C LEU A 8 63.71 26.16 -1.52
N GLY A 9 63.21 26.68 -0.39
CA GLY A 9 61.81 27.02 -0.22
C GLY A 9 61.45 28.36 -0.85
N ILE A 10 60.20 28.50 -1.32
CA ILE A 10 59.59 29.79 -1.71
C ILE A 10 58.12 29.78 -1.26
N LEU A 11 57.75 30.84 -0.53
CA LEU A 11 56.40 31.22 -0.10
C LEU A 11 55.62 31.99 -1.18
N LEU A 12 54.29 31.82 -1.11
CA LEU A 12 53.17 32.72 -1.46
C LEU A 12 53.17 33.52 -2.79
N SER A 13 52.08 33.32 -3.55
CA SER A 13 51.27 34.44 -4.04
C SER A 13 49.78 34.11 -3.90
N ALA A 14 49.04 35.07 -3.37
CA ALA A 14 47.61 35.01 -3.06
C ALA A 14 46.80 35.79 -4.10
N GLY A 15 45.56 35.36 -4.32
CA GLY A 15 44.48 36.20 -4.84
C GLY A 15 44.17 36.05 -6.33
N VAL A 16 43.24 35.16 -6.67
CA VAL A 16 41.95 35.44 -7.35
C VAL A 16 41.10 34.16 -7.26
N VAL A 17 40.45 33.92 -6.12
CA VAL A 17 39.42 32.86 -6.00
C VAL A 17 38.37 33.38 -5.03
N ASN A 18 37.43 34.21 -5.48
CA ASN A 18 36.23 34.53 -4.70
C ASN A 18 35.17 35.21 -5.59
N ALA A 19 34.57 34.44 -6.49
CA ALA A 19 33.31 34.84 -7.15
C ALA A 19 32.52 33.66 -7.77
N ILE A 20 32.72 32.42 -7.30
CA ILE A 20 31.99 31.24 -7.83
C ILE A 20 31.31 30.40 -6.73
N ALA A 21 31.41 30.80 -5.46
CA ALA A 21 30.85 30.03 -4.35
C ALA A 21 29.41 30.44 -3.96
N ALA A 22 28.88 31.54 -4.48
CA ALA A 22 27.58 32.07 -4.06
C ALA A 22 26.36 31.44 -4.79
N GLU A 23 26.57 30.68 -5.87
CA GLU A 23 25.49 29.99 -6.60
C GLU A 23 25.35 28.51 -6.23
N ALA A 24 26.34 27.92 -5.55
CA ALA A 24 26.25 26.56 -5.04
C ALA A 24 25.34 26.45 -3.80
N GLU A 25 25.33 27.47 -2.94
CA GLU A 25 24.59 27.44 -1.66
C GLU A 25 23.06 27.52 -1.86
N ASN A 26 22.58 28.15 -2.94
CA ASN A 26 21.15 28.22 -3.27
C ASN A 26 20.66 26.99 -4.08
N THR A 27 21.58 26.21 -4.63
CA THR A 27 21.25 24.95 -5.31
C THR A 27 21.06 23.81 -4.28
N ASP A 28 21.70 23.93 -3.11
CA ASP A 28 21.58 23.02 -1.96
C ASP A 28 20.22 23.12 -1.25
N VAL A 29 19.55 24.28 -1.30
CA VAL A 29 18.18 24.46 -0.74
C VAL A 29 17.09 23.96 -1.70
N LYS A 30 17.42 23.76 -2.99
CA LYS A 30 16.57 23.05 -3.96
C LYS A 30 16.71 21.52 -3.89
N LEU A 31 17.48 21.00 -2.93
CA LEU A 31 17.48 19.59 -2.59
C LEU A 31 16.16 19.18 -1.92
N SER A 32 15.44 18.26 -2.57
CA SER A 32 14.71 17.13 -1.95
C SER A 32 13.83 17.36 -0.72
N ARG A 33 13.27 18.56 -0.49
CA ARG A 33 12.32 18.76 0.62
C ARG A 33 11.04 17.96 0.34
N ILE A 34 10.72 17.05 1.25
CA ILE A 34 9.42 16.38 1.35
C ILE A 34 8.64 17.11 2.42
N GLU A 35 7.48 17.67 2.07
CA GLU A 35 6.63 18.41 3.00
C GLU A 35 5.29 17.69 3.13
N ILE A 36 4.87 17.42 4.37
CA ILE A 36 3.57 16.85 4.70
C ILE A 36 2.80 17.92 5.48
N ARG A 37 1.79 18.52 4.86
CA ARG A 37 0.93 19.52 5.50
C ARG A 37 -0.44 18.90 5.76
N ARG A 38 -0.91 18.92 7.00
CA ARG A 38 -2.27 18.48 7.32
C ARG A 38 -3.22 19.67 7.34
N THR A 39 -4.39 19.47 6.74
CA THR A 39 -5.50 20.44 6.77
C THR A 39 -6.57 19.99 7.76
N THR A 40 -7.74 20.63 7.77
CA THR A 40 -8.90 20.22 8.58
C THR A 40 -9.15 18.71 8.43
N ASP A 41 -9.58 18.07 9.52
CA ASP A 41 -9.77 16.62 9.63
C ASP A 41 -8.50 15.78 9.48
N GLY A 42 -7.33 16.43 9.54
CA GLY A 42 -6.03 15.75 9.47
C GLY A 42 -5.61 15.35 8.06
N ILE A 43 -6.32 15.76 7.01
CA ILE A 43 -6.05 15.33 5.62
C ILE A 43 -4.62 15.74 5.20
N PRO A 44 -3.74 14.77 4.85
CA PRO A 44 -2.35 15.06 4.49
C PRO A 44 -2.23 15.49 3.02
N HIS A 45 -1.53 16.60 2.79
CA HIS A 45 -1.08 17.07 1.48
C HIS A 45 0.43 16.90 1.41
N VAL A 46 0.89 16.02 0.53
CA VAL A 46 2.31 15.70 0.34
C VAL A 46 2.86 16.47 -0.84
N LEU A 47 3.82 17.35 -0.61
CA LEU A 47 4.59 18.04 -1.64
C LEU A 47 5.99 17.40 -1.72
N ALA A 48 6.38 17.03 -2.94
CA ALA A 48 7.71 16.50 -3.24
C ALA A 48 8.11 16.84 -4.69
N HIS A 49 9.41 16.79 -4.97
CA HIS A 49 9.99 17.08 -6.28
C HIS A 49 10.48 15.83 -7.03
N SER A 50 10.16 14.63 -6.53
CA SER A 50 10.45 13.34 -7.16
C SER A 50 9.38 12.30 -6.80
N TRP A 51 9.26 11.24 -7.60
CA TRP A 51 8.33 10.15 -7.32
C TRP A 51 8.71 9.41 -6.04
N HIS A 52 10.00 9.18 -5.80
CA HIS A 52 10.47 8.64 -4.53
C HIS A 52 10.11 9.53 -3.34
N GLY A 53 10.31 10.85 -3.44
CA GLY A 53 9.94 11.78 -2.37
C GLY A 53 8.43 11.80 -2.10
N LEU A 54 7.62 11.75 -3.15
CA LEU A 54 6.16 11.66 -3.04
C LEU A 54 5.75 10.36 -2.34
N GLY A 55 6.36 9.24 -2.74
CA GLY A 55 6.14 7.93 -2.13
C GLY A 55 6.48 7.95 -0.64
N TYR A 56 7.63 8.51 -0.28
CA TYR A 56 8.08 8.65 1.10
C TYR A 56 7.10 9.41 1.97
N GLY A 57 6.69 10.61 1.53
CA GLY A 57 5.72 11.39 2.30
C GLY A 57 4.37 10.67 2.42
N TYR A 58 3.94 9.98 1.34
CA TYR A 58 2.69 9.26 1.33
C TYR A 58 2.70 8.03 2.27
N GLY A 59 3.77 7.23 2.23
CA GLY A 59 3.96 6.08 3.11
C GLY A 59 4.08 6.48 4.58
N TYR A 60 4.77 7.58 4.88
CA TYR A 60 4.87 8.12 6.23
C TYR A 60 3.50 8.53 6.77
N ALA A 61 2.75 9.34 6.01
CA ALA A 61 1.43 9.84 6.43
C ALA A 61 0.42 8.70 6.63
N GLN A 62 0.38 7.72 5.72
CA GLN A 62 -0.52 6.56 5.89
C GLN A 62 -0.14 5.71 7.10
N ALA A 63 1.16 5.49 7.35
CA ALA A 63 1.61 4.75 8.52
C ALA A 63 1.26 5.51 9.81
N GLU A 64 1.38 6.84 9.80
CA GLU A 64 0.97 7.69 10.92
C GLU A 64 -0.51 7.53 11.29
N ASP A 65 -1.37 7.44 10.29
CA ASP A 65 -2.82 7.42 10.50
C ASP A 65 -3.38 6.01 10.71
N ALA A 66 -2.75 4.97 10.13
CA ALA A 66 -3.36 3.64 10.00
C ALA A 66 -2.37 2.47 10.21
N LEU A 67 -1.34 2.65 11.06
CA LEU A 67 -0.27 1.66 11.27
C LEU A 67 -0.77 0.23 11.44
N CYS A 68 -1.72 -0.02 12.34
CA CYS A 68 -2.16 -1.38 12.66
C CYS A 68 -2.84 -2.06 11.48
N THR A 69 -3.72 -1.33 10.80
CA THR A 69 -4.40 -1.82 9.61
C THR A 69 -3.41 -2.15 8.50
N LEU A 70 -2.42 -1.28 8.27
CA LEU A 70 -1.39 -1.50 7.27
C LEU A 70 -0.49 -2.69 7.62
N ALA A 71 0.00 -2.77 8.85
CA ALA A 71 0.87 -3.86 9.29
C ALA A 71 0.16 -5.23 9.23
N GLU A 72 -1.11 -5.30 9.61
CA GLU A 72 -1.91 -6.51 9.49
C GLU A 72 -2.14 -6.87 8.01
N ALA A 73 -2.38 -5.87 7.15
CA ALA A 73 -2.51 -6.08 5.71
C ALA A 73 -1.20 -6.59 5.08
N PHE A 74 -0.04 -6.03 5.42
CA PHE A 74 1.25 -6.54 4.92
C PHE A 74 1.53 -7.96 5.40
N THR A 75 1.16 -8.30 6.64
CA THR A 75 1.24 -9.68 7.14
C THR A 75 0.36 -10.62 6.31
N THR A 76 -0.81 -10.14 5.90
CA THR A 76 -1.74 -10.87 5.02
C THR A 76 -1.14 -11.10 3.64
N PHE A 77 -0.66 -10.04 2.98
CA PHE A 77 -0.14 -10.15 1.62
C PHE A 77 1.19 -10.91 1.55
N ARG A 78 1.97 -10.94 2.63
CA ARG A 78 3.15 -11.80 2.78
C ARG A 78 2.79 -13.28 2.96
N GLY A 79 1.52 -13.62 3.19
CA GLY A 79 1.07 -14.96 3.53
C GLY A 79 1.73 -15.48 4.81
N ARG A 80 1.70 -14.67 5.88
CA ARG A 80 2.28 -15.01 7.19
C ARG A 80 1.29 -14.92 8.36
N ARG A 81 -0.01 -14.89 8.08
CA ARG A 81 -1.03 -14.74 9.12
C ARG A 81 -1.04 -15.91 10.09
N SER A 82 -0.92 -17.14 9.60
CA SER A 82 -0.95 -18.35 10.42
C SER A 82 0.18 -18.37 11.45
N TYR A 83 1.34 -17.84 11.08
CA TYR A 83 2.50 -17.73 11.97
C TYR A 83 2.24 -16.81 13.16
N PHE A 84 1.58 -15.66 12.94
CA PHE A 84 1.35 -14.66 13.98
C PHE A 84 0.01 -14.79 14.71
N PHE A 85 -1.02 -15.28 14.03
CA PHE A 85 -2.41 -15.25 14.51
C PHE A 85 -3.07 -16.63 14.63
N GLY A 86 -2.34 -17.71 14.27
CA GLY A 86 -2.85 -19.07 14.24
C GLY A 86 -3.54 -19.43 12.92
N ALA A 87 -3.41 -20.69 12.49
CA ALA A 87 -3.84 -21.19 11.19
C ALA A 87 -5.37 -21.16 10.99
N ASP A 88 -6.14 -21.54 12.00
CA ASP A 88 -7.62 -21.64 11.94
C ASP A 88 -8.32 -20.31 12.25
N SER A 89 -7.59 -19.33 12.78
CA SER A 89 -8.07 -17.96 13.01
C SER A 89 -8.37 -17.25 11.69
N ARG A 90 -9.08 -16.11 11.76
CA ARG A 90 -9.49 -15.33 10.58
C ARG A 90 -9.11 -13.84 10.76
N PRO A 91 -8.92 -13.07 9.67
CA PRO A 91 -8.60 -11.64 9.77
C PRO A 91 -9.65 -10.87 10.53
N ARG A 92 -9.30 -10.03 11.51
CA ARG A 92 -10.30 -9.35 12.35
C ARG A 92 -11.30 -8.55 11.51
N ASP A 93 -10.78 -7.78 10.56
CA ASP A 93 -11.57 -6.92 9.69
C ASP A 93 -11.88 -7.59 8.35
N ARG A 94 -13.05 -7.31 7.80
CA ARG A 94 -13.41 -7.75 6.45
C ARG A 94 -12.71 -6.89 5.40
N SER A 95 -12.25 -7.54 4.33
CA SER A 95 -11.71 -6.85 3.15
C SER A 95 -12.33 -7.43 1.87
N THR A 96 -11.82 -7.02 0.71
CA THR A 96 -12.14 -7.65 -0.58
C THR A 96 -11.79 -9.15 -0.60
N PHE A 97 -10.87 -9.60 0.25
CA PHE A 97 -10.51 -11.01 0.43
C PHE A 97 -11.40 -11.76 1.41
N GLY A 98 -12.51 -11.15 1.83
CA GLY A 98 -13.50 -11.78 2.70
C GLY A 98 -12.96 -12.02 4.11
N HIS A 99 -13.25 -13.20 4.66
CA HIS A 99 -12.87 -13.63 6.01
C HIS A 99 -12.53 -15.15 6.06
N PRO A 100 -11.71 -15.68 5.13
CA PRO A 100 -11.26 -17.08 5.15
C PRO A 100 -10.29 -17.35 6.32
N ARG A 101 -9.96 -18.63 6.55
CA ARG A 101 -8.93 -18.99 7.53
C ARG A 101 -7.59 -18.40 7.12
N ASN A 102 -6.76 -18.10 8.11
CA ASN A 102 -5.42 -17.57 7.91
C ASN A 102 -4.57 -18.51 7.06
N ILE A 103 -4.69 -19.82 7.25
CA ILE A 103 -3.93 -20.80 6.45
C ILE A 103 -4.30 -20.76 4.97
N ASP A 104 -5.58 -20.58 4.66
CA ASP A 104 -6.05 -20.48 3.27
C ASP A 104 -5.54 -19.18 2.63
N LEU A 105 -5.53 -18.05 3.37
CA LEU A 105 -4.95 -16.78 2.90
C LEU A 105 -3.45 -16.90 2.67
N ASP A 106 -2.74 -17.57 3.56
CA ASP A 106 -1.29 -17.71 3.46
C ASP A 106 -0.92 -18.49 2.20
N PHE A 107 -1.54 -19.64 1.96
CA PHE A 107 -1.33 -20.39 0.72
C PHE A 107 -1.70 -19.57 -0.52
N PHE A 108 -2.80 -18.83 -0.46
CA PHE A 108 -3.24 -18.00 -1.57
C PHE A 108 -2.20 -16.92 -1.93
N PHE A 109 -1.76 -16.12 -0.97
CA PHE A 109 -0.79 -15.07 -1.25
C PHE A 109 0.61 -15.62 -1.57
N GLN A 110 1.01 -16.74 -0.97
CA GLN A 110 2.23 -17.43 -1.37
C GLN A 110 2.17 -17.99 -2.80
N ALA A 111 1.00 -18.36 -3.30
CA ALA A 111 0.84 -18.82 -4.68
C ALA A 111 0.78 -17.66 -5.69
N PHE A 112 -0.03 -16.63 -5.40
CA PHE A 112 -0.39 -15.58 -6.37
C PHE A 112 0.39 -14.26 -6.19
N ALA A 113 1.20 -14.13 -5.15
CA ALA A 113 2.06 -12.96 -4.89
C ALA A 113 3.45 -13.41 -4.37
N ASN A 114 4.01 -14.45 -4.99
CA ASN A 114 5.36 -14.91 -4.70
C ASN A 114 6.45 -13.99 -5.28
N ASP A 115 7.68 -14.18 -4.81
CA ASP A 115 8.83 -13.36 -5.18
C ASP A 115 9.14 -13.35 -6.70
N GLY A 116 8.91 -14.47 -7.39
CA GLY A 116 9.13 -14.57 -8.84
C GLY A 116 8.14 -13.72 -9.63
N LEU A 117 6.84 -13.85 -9.31
CA LEU A 117 5.77 -13.05 -9.91
C LEU A 117 5.95 -11.56 -9.61
N ILE A 118 6.38 -11.20 -8.39
CA ILE A 118 6.66 -9.81 -8.03
C ILE A 118 7.81 -9.25 -8.88
N ALA A 119 8.90 -10.01 -9.04
CA ALA A 119 10.06 -9.55 -9.81
C ALA A 119 9.69 -9.32 -11.28
N GLU A 120 8.93 -10.25 -11.88
CA GLU A 120 8.40 -10.09 -13.24
C GLU A 120 7.46 -8.88 -13.35
N TYR A 121 6.51 -8.74 -12.43
CA TYR A 121 5.58 -7.62 -12.41
C TYR A 121 6.31 -6.27 -12.31
N GLN A 122 7.32 -6.18 -11.44
CA GLN A 122 8.12 -4.97 -11.22
C GLN A 122 8.90 -4.54 -12.48
N GLN A 123 9.41 -5.50 -13.27
CA GLN A 123 10.15 -5.20 -14.51
C GLN A 123 9.28 -4.53 -15.58
N HIS A 124 7.96 -4.77 -15.54
CA HIS A 124 7.01 -4.17 -16.45
C HIS A 124 6.42 -2.84 -15.98
N GLN A 125 6.88 -2.31 -14.84
CA GLN A 125 6.43 -1.01 -14.34
C GLN A 125 7.28 0.14 -14.87
N PRO A 126 6.69 1.34 -15.06
CA PRO A 126 7.46 2.52 -15.39
C PRO A 126 8.41 2.88 -14.23
N PRO A 127 9.60 3.47 -14.51
CA PRO A 127 10.57 3.84 -13.47
C PRO A 127 9.98 4.69 -12.35
N SER A 128 9.08 5.62 -12.68
CA SER A 128 8.38 6.47 -11.72
C SER A 128 7.55 5.71 -10.69
N LEU A 129 6.92 4.59 -11.08
CA LEU A 129 6.15 3.77 -10.14
C LEU A 129 7.08 2.99 -9.21
N ASN A 130 8.20 2.49 -9.74
CA ASN A 130 9.22 1.82 -8.92
C ASN A 130 9.79 2.79 -7.86
N GLU A 131 10.16 4.00 -8.28
CA GLU A 131 10.60 5.06 -7.37
C GLU A 131 9.55 5.41 -6.31
N LEU A 132 8.27 5.57 -6.72
CA LEU A 132 7.17 5.85 -5.81
C LEU A 132 7.00 4.74 -4.75
N ILE A 133 7.08 3.48 -5.16
CA ILE A 133 6.94 2.33 -4.26
C ILE A 133 8.13 2.21 -3.31
N GLU A 134 9.36 2.41 -3.81
CA GLU A 134 10.57 2.48 -2.99
C GLU A 134 10.45 3.56 -1.92
N GLY A 135 10.02 4.76 -2.33
CA GLY A 135 9.72 5.86 -1.44
C GLY A 135 8.70 5.48 -0.38
N PHE A 136 7.58 4.87 -0.77
CA PHE A 136 6.52 4.46 0.16
C PHE A 136 7.04 3.53 1.25
N ALA A 137 7.79 2.49 0.88
CA ALA A 137 8.38 1.57 1.85
C ALA A 137 9.33 2.30 2.83
N ALA A 138 10.19 3.19 2.31
CA ALA A 138 11.09 3.99 3.13
C ALA A 138 10.34 4.93 4.10
N GLY A 139 9.25 5.55 3.64
CA GLY A 139 8.40 6.44 4.44
C GLY A 139 7.67 5.72 5.57
N TYR A 140 7.07 4.56 5.28
CA TYR A 140 6.45 3.71 6.29
C TYR A 140 7.47 3.28 7.35
N ASN A 141 8.65 2.80 6.91
CA ASN A 141 9.69 2.33 7.83
C ASN A 141 10.25 3.47 8.69
N ARG A 142 10.35 4.68 8.11
CA ARG A 142 10.73 5.88 8.88
C ARG A 142 9.72 6.14 10.00
N TYR A 143 8.42 6.19 9.68
CA TYR A 143 7.40 6.42 10.71
C TYR A 143 7.48 5.36 11.81
N LEU A 144 7.63 4.08 11.45
CA LEU A 144 7.72 3.00 12.42
C LEU A 144 8.89 3.20 13.40
N ARG A 145 10.07 3.57 12.88
CA ARG A 145 11.24 3.88 13.72
C ARG A 145 11.00 5.10 14.60
N ASP A 146 10.44 6.17 14.04
CA ASP A 146 10.15 7.40 14.78
C ASP A 146 9.16 7.13 15.92
N ALA A 147 8.05 6.45 15.63
CA ALA A 147 7.03 6.09 16.60
C ALA A 147 7.60 5.21 17.74
N ARG A 148 8.48 4.25 17.44
CA ARG A 148 9.14 3.40 18.45
C ARG A 148 10.11 4.15 19.35
N ASN A 149 10.67 5.26 18.86
CA ASN A 149 11.64 6.09 19.58
C ASN A 149 10.99 7.24 20.36
N ARG A 150 9.67 7.50 20.18
CA ARG A 150 8.96 8.51 20.97
C ARG A 150 8.87 8.09 22.43
N ALA A 151 9.09 9.04 23.33
CA ALA A 151 9.06 8.84 24.77
C ALA A 151 7.63 8.76 25.36
N GLU A 152 6.63 9.23 24.62
CA GLU A 152 5.23 9.36 25.04
C GLU A 152 4.39 8.15 24.57
N PRO A 153 4.14 7.14 25.40
CA PRO A 153 3.42 5.93 25.01
C PRO A 153 1.91 6.17 24.78
N GLU A 154 1.32 7.22 25.35
CA GLU A 154 -0.11 7.48 25.28
C GLU A 154 -0.62 7.86 23.87
N PHE A 155 0.27 8.36 23.01
CA PHE A 155 -0.02 8.67 21.61
C PHE A 155 0.50 7.58 20.65
N SER A 156 0.91 6.43 21.17
CA SER A 156 1.40 5.33 20.35
C SER A 156 0.27 4.47 19.82
N SER A 157 0.39 4.06 18.56
CA SER A 157 -0.53 3.11 17.93
C SER A 157 -0.59 1.80 18.75
N PRO A 158 -1.79 1.21 19.00
CA PRO A 158 -1.96 0.12 19.96
C PRO A 158 -1.17 -1.14 19.61
N CYS A 159 -0.86 -1.34 18.32
CA CYS A 159 -0.08 -2.48 17.84
C CYS A 159 1.43 -2.20 17.70
N LEU A 160 1.92 -0.99 18.01
CA LEU A 160 3.28 -0.55 17.64
C LEU A 160 4.41 -1.52 18.06
N ARG A 161 4.20 -2.23 19.17
CA ARG A 161 5.15 -3.17 19.79
C ARG A 161 4.84 -4.64 19.49
N GLU A 162 3.81 -4.93 18.71
CA GLU A 162 3.47 -6.28 18.29
C GLU A 162 4.49 -6.84 17.29
N TYR A 163 4.76 -8.14 17.37
CA TYR A 163 5.78 -8.79 16.54
C TYR A 163 5.48 -8.81 15.04
N TRP A 164 4.21 -8.67 14.66
CA TRP A 164 3.76 -8.61 13.26
C TRP A 164 3.80 -7.18 12.69
N VAL A 165 4.04 -6.16 13.52
CA VAL A 165 4.31 -4.80 13.08
C VAL A 165 5.81 -4.67 12.86
N ASP A 166 6.25 -4.65 11.61
CA ASP A 166 7.67 -4.56 11.27
C ASP A 166 7.90 -3.72 10.02
N GLU A 167 9.16 -3.41 9.75
CA GLU A 167 9.57 -2.76 8.51
C GLU A 167 9.15 -3.58 7.29
N ILE A 168 8.84 -2.85 6.21
CA ILE A 168 8.38 -3.40 4.94
C ILE A 168 9.43 -3.18 3.86
N THR A 169 9.33 -4.00 2.82
CA THR A 169 10.17 -3.94 1.64
C THR A 169 9.36 -3.49 0.43
N VAL A 170 10.05 -3.11 -0.65
CA VAL A 170 9.44 -2.86 -1.97
C VAL A 170 8.53 -4.01 -2.40
N LYS A 171 8.94 -5.26 -2.16
CA LYS A 171 8.16 -6.45 -2.49
C LYS A 171 6.81 -6.46 -1.77
N ASP A 172 6.72 -5.97 -0.55
CA ASP A 172 5.46 -5.97 0.23
C ASP A 172 4.43 -5.00 -0.34
N ILE A 173 4.89 -3.86 -0.87
CA ILE A 173 4.03 -2.94 -1.60
C ILE A 173 3.58 -3.55 -2.93
N PHE A 174 4.47 -4.23 -3.66
CA PHE A 174 4.07 -4.95 -4.86
C PHE A 174 3.06 -6.05 -4.58
N ARG A 175 3.21 -6.82 -3.49
CA ARG A 175 2.18 -7.78 -3.05
C ARG A 175 0.84 -7.10 -2.86
N ARG A 176 0.80 -5.94 -2.21
CA ARG A 176 -0.43 -5.14 -2.02
C ARG A 176 -1.01 -4.64 -3.35
N VAL A 177 -0.18 -4.23 -4.31
CA VAL A 177 -0.64 -3.81 -5.65
C VAL A 177 -1.21 -4.99 -6.42
N ILE A 178 -0.53 -6.14 -6.43
CA ILE A 178 -1.01 -7.38 -7.06
C ILE A 178 -2.32 -7.81 -6.39
N ALA A 179 -2.40 -7.80 -5.06
CA ALA A 179 -3.59 -8.13 -4.31
C ALA A 179 -4.82 -7.32 -4.78
N ALA A 180 -4.67 -6.01 -5.00
CA ALA A 180 -5.77 -5.19 -5.52
C ALA A 180 -6.33 -5.69 -6.87
N ASN A 181 -5.48 -6.24 -7.75
CA ASN A 181 -5.90 -6.81 -9.03
C ASN A 181 -6.58 -8.18 -8.88
N LEU A 182 -6.22 -8.96 -7.85
CA LEU A 182 -6.83 -10.27 -7.58
C LEU A 182 -8.21 -10.16 -6.91
N ALA A 183 -8.54 -8.99 -6.35
CA ALA A 183 -9.75 -8.74 -5.58
C ALA A 183 -11.05 -8.98 -6.37
N ALA A 184 -11.08 -8.64 -7.66
CA ALA A 184 -12.30 -8.68 -8.47
C ALA A 184 -12.66 -10.10 -8.98
N GLY A 185 -11.79 -11.10 -8.77
CA GLY A 185 -12.00 -12.46 -9.24
C GLY A 185 -11.58 -13.51 -8.22
N TYR A 186 -10.28 -13.77 -8.13
CA TYR A 186 -9.73 -14.88 -7.34
C TYR A 186 -10.05 -14.79 -5.85
N ALA A 187 -10.13 -13.59 -5.30
CA ALA A 187 -10.40 -13.36 -3.88
C ALA A 187 -11.71 -14.00 -3.38
N ARG A 188 -12.65 -14.30 -4.28
CA ARG A 188 -13.91 -14.95 -3.94
C ARG A 188 -13.79 -16.46 -3.74
N PHE A 189 -12.80 -17.08 -4.36
CA PHE A 189 -12.62 -18.52 -4.42
C PHE A 189 -11.37 -18.98 -3.67
N ILE A 190 -10.92 -18.20 -2.67
CA ILE A 190 -9.68 -18.49 -1.95
C ILE A 190 -9.69 -19.91 -1.37
N PRO A 191 -10.69 -20.32 -0.56
CA PRO A 191 -10.72 -21.68 -0.01
C PRO A 191 -10.73 -22.75 -1.11
N GLU A 192 -11.48 -22.55 -2.18
CA GLU A 192 -11.61 -23.50 -3.28
C GLU A 192 -10.31 -23.64 -4.08
N ILE A 193 -9.62 -22.53 -4.36
CA ILE A 193 -8.35 -22.50 -5.09
C ILE A 193 -7.27 -23.24 -4.29
N VAL A 194 -7.11 -22.91 -3.00
CA VAL A 194 -5.98 -23.44 -2.21
C VAL A 194 -6.21 -24.86 -1.70
N ASN A 195 -7.46 -25.31 -1.63
CA ASN A 195 -7.81 -26.68 -1.26
C ASN A 195 -8.13 -27.58 -2.47
N ALA A 196 -7.91 -27.11 -3.70
CA ALA A 196 -8.07 -27.92 -4.90
C ALA A 196 -7.04 -29.05 -4.94
N LEU A 197 -7.50 -30.30 -5.00
CA LEU A 197 -6.66 -31.50 -5.06
C LEU A 197 -6.95 -32.29 -6.33
N PRO A 198 -5.93 -32.95 -6.93
CA PRO A 198 -6.16 -33.90 -8.01
C PRO A 198 -6.99 -35.08 -7.49
N PRO A 199 -7.75 -35.77 -8.36
CA PRO A 199 -8.41 -37.02 -7.98
C PRO A 199 -7.38 -38.02 -7.45
N SER A 200 -7.53 -38.47 -6.20
CA SER A 200 -6.69 -39.51 -5.62
C SER A 200 -7.54 -40.76 -5.37
N THR A 201 -7.05 -41.92 -5.78
CA THR A 201 -7.71 -43.21 -5.53
C THR A 201 -7.66 -43.67 -4.07
N ASP A 202 -6.79 -43.08 -3.23
CA ASP A 202 -6.49 -43.60 -1.88
C ASP A 202 -6.76 -42.63 -0.72
N ARG A 203 -7.45 -41.51 -0.94
CA ARG A 203 -7.77 -40.60 0.15
C ARG A 203 -9.27 -40.62 0.44
N SER A 204 -9.66 -41.27 1.53
CA SER A 204 -10.87 -40.89 2.26
C SER A 204 -10.63 -39.48 2.78
N VAL A 205 -10.95 -38.49 1.95
CA VAL A 205 -10.89 -37.10 2.39
C VAL A 205 -12.00 -36.96 3.42
N ASN A 206 -11.65 -36.98 4.70
CA ASN A 206 -12.48 -36.38 5.75
C ASN A 206 -12.43 -34.86 5.52
N LEU A 207 -13.04 -34.42 4.41
CA LEU A 207 -13.52 -33.06 4.31
C LEU A 207 -14.49 -32.95 5.49
N ALA A 208 -14.17 -32.07 6.45
CA ALA A 208 -15.25 -31.52 7.26
C ALA A 208 -16.35 -31.10 6.28
N PRO A 209 -17.63 -31.36 6.56
CA PRO A 209 -18.72 -31.05 5.64
C PRO A 209 -18.82 -29.54 5.48
N ASP A 210 -17.98 -28.95 4.63
CA ASP A 210 -18.00 -27.55 4.28
C ASP A 210 -18.89 -27.40 3.04
N ASP A 211 -20.17 -27.11 3.29
CA ASP A 211 -21.19 -26.31 2.56
C ASP A 211 -21.20 -26.12 1.03
N ILE A 212 -20.24 -26.64 0.26
CA ILE A 212 -20.21 -26.53 -1.19
C ILE A 212 -20.97 -27.71 -1.79
N SER A 213 -22.29 -27.66 -1.61
CA SER A 213 -23.22 -28.44 -2.44
C SER A 213 -23.30 -27.79 -3.83
N VAL A 214 -23.53 -28.59 -4.87
CA VAL A 214 -23.86 -28.08 -6.22
C VAL A 214 -25.02 -27.06 -6.15
N SER A 215 -25.91 -27.19 -5.17
CA SER A 215 -27.02 -26.27 -4.93
C SER A 215 -26.60 -24.89 -4.42
N THR A 216 -25.41 -24.71 -3.84
CA THR A 216 -24.91 -23.41 -3.34
C THR A 216 -24.03 -22.68 -4.37
N LEU A 217 -23.65 -23.36 -5.47
CA LEU A 217 -22.84 -22.80 -6.55
C LEU A 217 -23.44 -21.53 -7.19
N PRO A 218 -24.75 -21.43 -7.49
CA PRO A 218 -25.31 -20.21 -8.08
C PRO A 218 -25.08 -18.98 -7.20
N THR A 219 -25.29 -19.11 -5.89
CA THR A 219 -25.03 -18.04 -4.90
C THR A 219 -23.54 -17.72 -4.77
N ARG A 220 -22.67 -18.71 -5.01
CA ARG A 220 -21.21 -18.56 -5.03
C ARG A 220 -20.65 -18.00 -6.34
N ILE A 221 -21.40 -18.06 -7.44
CA ILE A 221 -21.01 -17.50 -8.74
C ILE A 221 -21.63 -16.11 -8.96
N ASP A 222 -22.74 -15.78 -8.30
CA ASP A 222 -23.41 -14.47 -8.39
C ASP A 222 -22.47 -13.29 -8.11
N THR A 223 -22.08 -12.53 -9.13
CA THR A 223 -21.02 -11.49 -9.08
C THR A 223 -21.46 -10.23 -8.34
N ARG A 224 -21.77 -10.35 -7.05
CA ARG A 224 -22.04 -9.21 -6.17
C ARG A 224 -20.74 -8.54 -5.78
N THR A 225 -20.75 -7.21 -5.76
CA THR A 225 -19.67 -6.41 -5.17
C THR A 225 -19.65 -6.64 -3.66
N GLY A 226 -18.69 -7.42 -3.17
CA GLY A 226 -18.54 -7.72 -1.74
C GLY A 226 -19.45 -8.82 -1.21
N SER A 227 -19.42 -9.02 0.12
CA SER A 227 -20.11 -10.12 0.82
C SER A 227 -21.50 -9.77 1.37
N LYS A 228 -21.96 -8.54 1.13
CA LYS A 228 -23.29 -8.04 1.54
C LYS A 228 -24.10 -7.65 0.30
N ALA A 229 -25.41 -7.85 0.35
CA ALA A 229 -26.32 -7.24 -0.61
C ALA A 229 -26.21 -5.70 -0.54
N ASP A 230 -26.44 -5.03 -1.67
CA ASP A 230 -26.49 -3.57 -1.81
C ASP A 230 -25.17 -2.82 -1.52
N VAL A 231 -24.03 -3.49 -1.62
CA VAL A 231 -22.71 -2.85 -1.60
C VAL A 231 -22.35 -2.40 -3.01
N GLY A 232 -22.13 -1.10 -3.18
CA GLY A 232 -21.70 -0.51 -4.44
C GLY A 232 -21.31 0.95 -4.26
N SER A 233 -20.60 1.49 -5.24
CA SER A 233 -20.33 2.92 -5.31
C SER A 233 -21.31 3.56 -6.30
N ASN A 234 -21.73 4.79 -6.02
CA ASN A 234 -22.44 5.63 -7.00
C ASN A 234 -21.48 6.69 -7.55
N PHE A 235 -21.59 6.95 -8.84
CA PHE A 235 -20.86 8.03 -9.51
C PHE A 235 -21.81 8.79 -10.43
N ILE A 236 -21.80 10.12 -10.34
CA ILE A 236 -22.58 11.01 -11.20
C ILE A 236 -21.65 12.05 -11.80
N ALA A 237 -21.67 12.16 -13.13
CA ALA A 237 -20.94 13.20 -13.85
C ALA A 237 -21.92 14.10 -14.60
N TYR A 238 -21.86 15.39 -14.30
CA TYR A 238 -22.60 16.43 -15.01
C TYR A 238 -21.66 17.16 -15.97
N GLY A 239 -21.99 17.11 -17.26
CA GLY A 239 -21.28 17.88 -18.28
C GLY A 239 -21.60 19.37 -18.22
N LYS A 240 -20.87 20.19 -18.99
CA LYS A 240 -21.23 21.60 -19.17
C LYS A 240 -22.60 21.67 -19.87
N VAL A 241 -23.43 22.64 -19.47
CA VAL A 241 -24.69 22.97 -20.18
C VAL A 241 -24.67 24.43 -20.63
N GLN A 242 -25.48 24.74 -21.65
CA GLN A 242 -25.45 26.04 -22.34
C GLN A 242 -25.80 27.23 -21.43
N GLN A 243 -26.60 26.99 -20.38
CA GLN A 243 -26.88 27.92 -19.29
C GLN A 243 -26.51 27.28 -17.94
N GLY A 244 -25.22 27.11 -17.68
CA GLY A 244 -24.72 26.52 -16.43
C GLY A 244 -23.23 26.75 -16.20
N PRO A 245 -22.64 26.12 -15.16
CA PRO A 245 -21.22 26.23 -14.86
C PRO A 245 -20.34 25.87 -16.07
N LYS A 246 -19.25 26.63 -16.28
CA LYS A 246 -18.32 26.42 -17.40
C LYS A 246 -17.49 25.13 -17.27
N VAL A 247 -17.50 24.52 -16.10
CA VAL A 247 -16.83 23.25 -15.79
C VAL A 247 -17.89 22.21 -15.39
N GLY A 248 -17.71 20.97 -15.83
CA GLY A 248 -18.53 19.86 -15.36
C GLY A 248 -18.26 19.57 -13.88
N CYS A 249 -19.13 18.77 -13.27
CA CYS A 249 -18.99 18.34 -11.88
C CYS A 249 -19.02 16.80 -11.81
N CYS A 250 -18.17 16.23 -10.97
CA CYS A 250 -18.16 14.80 -10.66
C CYS A 250 -18.49 14.64 -9.17
N LEU A 251 -19.48 13.81 -8.87
CA LEU A 251 -19.83 13.41 -7.52
C LEU A 251 -19.69 11.90 -7.40
N GLU A 252 -18.81 11.48 -6.49
CA GLU A 252 -18.70 10.09 -6.05
C GLU A 252 -19.32 9.97 -4.67
N ILE A 253 -20.23 9.01 -4.49
CA ILE A 253 -20.84 8.70 -3.20
C ILE A 253 -20.50 7.25 -2.86
N LEU A 254 -19.66 7.07 -1.84
CA LEU A 254 -19.37 5.77 -1.25
C LEU A 254 -20.51 5.42 -0.28
N ILE A 255 -21.49 4.63 -0.72
CA ILE A 255 -22.54 4.14 0.17
C ILE A 255 -22.08 2.82 0.80
N GLY A 256 -21.55 2.90 2.03
CA GLY A 256 -21.48 1.75 2.92
C GLY A 256 -22.88 1.49 3.49
N SER A 257 -23.38 0.25 3.33
CA SER A 257 -24.66 -0.28 3.85
C SER A 257 -25.47 0.69 4.73
N GLY A 258 -26.28 1.53 4.06
CA GLY A 258 -27.16 2.54 4.65
C GLY A 258 -28.06 3.06 3.52
N ALA A 259 -29.36 2.96 3.72
CA ALA A 259 -30.39 3.12 2.69
C ALA A 259 -30.19 4.33 1.77
N VAL A 260 -30.32 4.11 0.45
CA VAL A 260 -30.48 5.19 -0.53
C VAL A 260 -31.84 5.86 -0.26
N PRO A 261 -31.93 7.18 -0.04
CA PRO A 261 -33.20 7.87 -0.04
C PRO A 261 -33.78 7.81 -1.45
N THR A 262 -34.85 7.04 -1.63
CA THR A 262 -35.67 7.05 -2.84
C THR A 262 -36.45 8.37 -2.91
N GLY A 263 -35.81 9.40 -3.47
CA GLY A 263 -36.40 10.73 -3.54
C GLY A 263 -35.80 11.60 -4.63
N PHE A 264 -35.83 11.13 -5.89
CA PHE A 264 -35.64 12.03 -7.03
C PHE A 264 -36.97 12.75 -7.30
N THR A 265 -37.15 13.92 -6.70
CA THR A 265 -38.18 14.87 -7.12
C THR A 265 -37.74 15.49 -8.44
N ARG A 266 -38.44 15.16 -9.54
CA ARG A 266 -38.34 15.91 -10.79
C ARG A 266 -38.91 17.31 -10.54
N TYR A 267 -38.09 18.34 -10.72
CA TYR A 267 -38.60 19.67 -10.99
C TYR A 267 -38.74 19.81 -12.51
N ASN A 268 -39.97 20.09 -12.95
CA ASN A 268 -40.27 20.56 -14.30
C ASN A 268 -39.73 21.98 -14.51
#